data_AF-A0A7W1H132-F1
#
_entry.id   AF-A0A7W1H132-F1
#
_cell.length_a   1.000
_cell.length_b   1.000
_cell.length_c   1.000
_cell.angle_alpha   90.00
_cell.angle_beta   90.00
_cell.angle_gamma   90.00
#
_symmetry.space_group_name_H-M   'P 1'
#
loop_
_entity.id
_entity.type
_entity.pdbx_description
1 polymer ?
#
loop_
_entity_poly.entity_id
_entity_poly.type
_entity_poly.pdbx_seq_one_letter_code
_entity_poly.pdbx_strand_id
1 'polypeptide(L)' 'MKLLLDTQLLLWAAGQPERLSAAAKKLLNNPRNELLFSAASLWEVAIKSTLGRDDFRVEPRLL' A
#
# COMPACT_ATOMS: atom_id res chain seq x y z
N MET A 1 -0.81 -13.30 12.41
CA MET A 1 -2.16 -13.25 11.81
C MET A 1 -2.03 -12.79 10.36
N LYS A 2 -2.93 -13.17 9.46
CA LYS A 2 -2.93 -12.67 8.08
C LYS A 2 -3.65 -11.32 8.01
N LEU A 3 -2.99 -10.32 7.45
CA LEU A 3 -3.53 -8.97 7.27
C LEU A 3 -3.60 -8.68 5.77
N LEU A 4 -4.81 -8.45 5.25
CA LEU A 4 -4.98 -7.98 3.88
C LEU A 4 -4.94 -6.45 3.87
N LEU A 5 -3.91 -5.88 3.25
CA LEU A 5 -3.79 -4.45 3.05
C LEU A 5 -4.73 -3.99 1.93
N ASP A 6 -5.46 -2.91 2.22
CA ASP A 6 -6.09 -2.09 1.19
C ASP A 6 -5.05 -1.37 0.32
N THR A 7 -5.43 -0.99 -0.91
CA THR A 7 -4.57 -0.26 -1.84
C THR A 7 -3.96 0.99 -1.22
N GLN A 8 -4.74 1.80 -0.48
CA GLN A 8 -4.23 3.01 0.16
C GLN A 8 -3.21 2.72 1.27
N LEU A 9 -3.46 1.67 2.06
CA LEU A 9 -2.56 1.28 3.15
C LEU A 9 -1.22 0.79 2.59
N LEU A 10 -1.24 0.04 1.48
CA LEU A 10 -0.05 -0.39 0.74
C LEU A 10 0.77 0.82 0.25
N LEU A 11 0.11 1.80 -0.39
CA LEU A 11 0.77 3.00 -0.90
C LEU A 11 1.40 3.85 0.21
N TRP A 12 0.70 4.03 1.33
CA TRP A 12 1.25 4.73 2.49
C TRP A 12 2.42 3.97 3.11
N ALA A 13 2.32 2.65 3.25
CA ALA A 13 3.44 1.86 3.77
C ALA A 13 4.69 1.97 2.89
N ALA A 14 4.53 2.03 1.56
CA ALA A 14 5.64 2.10 0.61
C ALA A 14 6.29 3.48 0.50
N GLY A 15 5.52 4.57 0.57
CA GLY A 15 6.05 5.91 0.26
C GLY A 15 5.77 7.01 1.29
N GLN A 16 4.76 6.84 2.15
CA GLN A 16 4.31 7.87 3.11
C GLN A 16 3.96 7.24 4.47
N PRO A 17 4.88 6.49 5.11
CA PRO A 17 4.57 5.73 6.32
C PRO A 17 4.17 6.63 7.49
N GLU A 18 4.53 7.91 7.47
CA GLU A 18 4.08 8.92 8.43
C GLU A 18 2.55 9.05 8.49
N ARG A 19 1.84 8.82 7.37
CA ARG A 19 0.38 8.87 7.28
C ARG A 19 -0.33 7.67 7.91
N LEU A 20 0.40 6.58 8.19
CA LEU A 20 -0.15 5.42 8.87
C LEU A 20 -0.49 5.77 10.33
N SER A 21 -1.67 5.34 10.78
CA SER A 21 -2.04 5.43 12.19
C SER A 21 -1.08 4.63 13.07
N ALA A 22 -0.96 4.99 14.35
CA ALA A 22 -0.12 4.26 15.29
C ALA A 22 -0.50 2.76 15.39
N ALA A 23 -1.81 2.46 15.30
CA ALA A 23 -2.31 1.09 15.28
C ALA A 23 -1.88 0.34 14.02
N ALA A 24 -1.98 0.96 12.84
CA ALA A 24 -1.54 0.38 11.58
C ALA A 24 -0.03 0.11 11.60
N LYS A 25 0.78 1.07 12.04
CA LYS A 25 2.24 0.90 12.21
C LYS A 25 2.57 -0.29 13.12
N LYS A 26 1.88 -0.41 14.26
CA LYS A 26 2.08 -1.52 15.19
C LYS A 26 1.73 -2.87 14.56
N LEU A 27 0.67 -2.95 13.77
CA LEU A 27 0.27 -4.18 13.10
C LEU A 27 1.21 -4.55 11.95
N LEU A 28 1.62 -3.58 11.14
CA LEU A 28 2.52 -3.79 10.00
C LEU A 28 3.94 -4.15 10.43
N ASN A 29 4.45 -3.55 11.51
CA ASN A 29 5.80 -3.82 12.01
C ASN A 29 5.89 -5.05 12.91
N ASN A 30 4.78 -5.74 13.17
CA ASN A 30 4.81 -6.97 13.96
C ASN A 30 5.20 -8.15 13.06
N PRO A 31 6.37 -8.77 13.25
CA PRO A 31 6.84 -9.87 12.39
C PRO A 31 6.01 -11.15 12.51
N ARG A 32 5.11 -11.24 13.51
CA ARG A 32 4.14 -12.34 13.62
C ARG A 32 2.93 -12.16 12.69
N ASN A 33 2.82 -11.03 12.01
CA ASN A 33 1.79 -10.78 11.02
C ASN A 33 2.33 -11.07 9.62
N GLU A 34 1.52 -11.79 8.86
CA GLU A 34 1.75 -12.02 7.44
C GLU A 34 0.97 -10.94 6.69
N LEU A 35 1.70 -10.09 5.97
CA LEU A 35 1.14 -9.00 5.21
C LEU A 35 0.83 -9.47 3.80
N LEU A 36 -0.43 -9.35 3.40
CA LEU A 36 -0.93 -9.74 2.09
C LEU A 36 -1.51 -8.51 1.40
N PHE A 37 -1.42 -8.45 0.08
CA PHE A 37 -2.17 -7.49 -0.73
C PHE A 37 -2.75 -8.22 -1.94
N SER A 38 -3.81 -7.66 -2.51
CA SER A 38 -4.49 -8.29 -3.65
C SER A 38 -3.82 -7.90 -4.96
N ALA A 39 -3.85 -8.80 -5.95
CA ALA A 39 -3.49 -8.45 -7.32
C ALA A 39 -4.37 -7.31 -7.88
N ALA A 40 -5.62 -7.20 -7.41
CA ALA A 40 -6.53 -6.11 -7.78
C ALA A 40 -6.02 -4.74 -7.30
N SER A 41 -5.39 -4.68 -6.12
CA SER A 41 -4.75 -3.45 -5.61
C SER A 41 -3.64 -2.98 -6.55
N LEU A 42 -2.83 -3.91 -7.07
CA LEU A 42 -1.79 -3.57 -8.04
C LEU A 42 -2.36 -3.07 -9.37
N TRP A 43 -3.43 -3.72 -9.84
CA TRP A 43 -4.15 -3.30 -11.06
C TRP A 43 -4.77 -1.90 -10.92
N GLU A 44 -5.37 -1.59 -9.77
CA GLU A 44 -5.91 -0.27 -9.46
C GLU A 44 -4.81 0.81 -9.50
N VAL A 45 -3.65 0.53 -8.90
CA VAL A 45 -2.49 1.44 -8.92
C VAL A 45 -1.98 1.61 -10.35
N ALA A 46 -1.89 0.53 -11.13
CA ALA A 46 -1.48 0.59 -12.53
C ALA A 46 -2.41 1.50 -13.35
N ILE A 47 -3.74 1.33 -13.25
CA ILE A 47 -4.69 2.22 -13.94
C ILE A 47 -4.51 3.66 -13.48
N LYS A 48 -4.48 3.92 -12.17
CA LYS A 48 -4.33 5.28 -11.63
C LYS A 48 -3.03 5.94 -12.09
N SER A 49 -1.94 5.19 -12.20
CA SER A 49 -0.65 5.70 -12.72
C SER A 49 -0.73 6.12 -14.20
N THR A 50 -1.57 5.45 -15.00
CA THR A 50 -1.75 5.79 -16.42
C THR A 50 -2.64 7.00 -16.66
N LEU A 51 -3.41 7.45 -15.66
CA LEU A 51 -4.28 8.63 -15.79
C LEU A 51 -3.49 9.96 -15.84
N GLY A 52 -2.17 9.92 -15.68
CA GLY A 52 -1.31 11.10 -15.83
C GLY A 52 -1.58 12.20 -14.81
N ARG A 53 -2.13 11.84 -13.64
CA ARG A 53 -2.42 12.80 -12.59
C ARG A 53 -1.13 13.23 -11.88
N ASP A 54 -0.91 14.54 -11.75
CA ASP A 54 0.28 15.08 -11.10
C ASP A 54 0.40 14.68 -9.62
N ASP A 55 -0.73 14.44 -8.96
CA ASP A 55 -0.82 14.06 -7.55
C ASP A 55 -0.67 12.54 -7.31
N PHE A 56 -0.51 11.74 -8.37
CA PHE A 56 -0.39 10.29 -8.27
C PHE A 56 0.85 9.77 -9.01
N ARG A 57 2.00 9.86 -8.35
CA ARG A 57 3.29 9.35 -8.85
C ARG A 57 3.66 8.08 -8.11
N VAL A 58 3.18 6.95 -8.60
CA VAL A 58 3.49 5.61 -8.07
C VAL A 58 3.89 4.72 -9.22
N GLU A 59 5.01 4.01 -9.09
CA GLU A 59 5.44 2.97 -10.02
C GLU A 59 4.97 1.60 -9.52
N PRO A 60 3.95 0.98 -10.14
CA PRO A 60 3.41 -0.29 -9.64
C PRO A 60 4.43 -1.43 -9.60
N ARG A 61 5.49 -1.35 -10.42
CA ARG A 61 6.53 -2.39 -10.51
C ARG A 61 7.46 -2.44 -9.29
N LEU A 62 7.43 -1.42 -8.44
CA LEU A 62 8.25 -1.33 -7.23
C LEU A 62 7.47 -1.77 -5.96
N LEU A 63 6.19 -2.11 -6.10
CA LEU A 63 5.33 -2.65 -5.04
C LEU A 63 5.40 -4.18 -5.03
#